data_AF-A0A2T6NHQ5-F1
#
_entry.id   AF-A0A2T6NHQ5-F1
#
_cell.length_a   1.000
_cell.length_b   1.000
_cell.length_c   1.000
_cell.angle_alpha   90.00
_cell.angle_beta   90.00
_cell.angle_gamma   90.00
#
_symmetry.space_group_name_H-M   'P 1'
#
loop_
_entity.id
_entity.type
_entity.pdbx_description
1 polymer ?
#
loop_
_entity_poly.entity_id
_entity_poly.type
_entity_poly.pdbx_seq_one_letter_code
_entity_poly.pdbx_strand_id
1 'polypeptide(L)'
;MIHPDPYIKLVTELGDLRQVMAIDDIRSDQGITLVKRGELVDSSKYDRLVGHKLLRPLDFSLAVENRITAEKLMRDGKRLLHDEPELEQAIDRRFIQRDLLTPLGTVPLEPQLAFKLTVCRECCIDRYHHMMRVALIALYVASRLRWPADDRQELATAALFLDLGEMHLEPSIFTSRQPLNMAQHRQIYSHPGIAYRFLKLFPNYHPRISEAVHQHHERLDGSGYPNGLSGDSVTPAARVLGAAELLTAIRLERKNSGGRLFSTSEVLKFNTERFGKDIMVPLIEAAKRVDGAMDNASSTGSINKTILQARMKLLNDILQGADAIDVSGDNEMARFIVQQLKRLTGMAKRCGFDLRAPAKLLNIIGNEEKALSELDALVREMIYLVQSTAREALRRWVKDGVPEQEQQPLTKWLRHTDLVLYSAGFLSQ
;
A
#
# COMPACT_ATOMS: atom_id res chain seq x y z
N MET A 1 27.84 3.64 12.56
CA MET A 1 26.77 3.97 13.51
C MET A 1 25.65 2.96 13.27
N ILE A 2 25.24 2.17 14.27
CA ILE A 2 24.11 1.25 14.13
C ILE A 2 22.87 2.14 14.11
N HIS A 3 22.12 2.16 13.01
CA HIS A 3 20.82 2.81 13.02
C HIS A 3 19.88 1.96 13.88
N PRO A 4 19.26 2.55 14.91
CA PRO A 4 18.37 1.83 15.81
C PRO A 4 17.19 1.27 15.01
N ASP A 5 16.90 -0.03 15.14
CA ASP A 5 15.73 -0.64 14.51
C ASP A 5 14.45 -0.18 15.25
N PRO A 6 13.56 0.61 14.61
CA PRO A 6 12.33 1.11 15.24
C PRO A 6 11.44 0.00 15.81
N TYR A 7 11.57 -1.22 15.30
CA TYR A 7 10.82 -2.36 15.81
C TYR A 7 11.13 -2.68 17.28
N ILE A 8 12.36 -2.44 17.74
CA ILE A 8 12.75 -2.67 19.15
C ILE A 8 11.87 -1.81 20.07
N LYS A 9 11.59 -0.56 19.67
CA LYS A 9 10.75 0.35 20.44
C LYS A 9 9.32 -0.17 20.57
N LEU A 10 8.73 -0.65 19.47
CA LEU A 10 7.38 -1.22 19.48
C LEU A 10 7.30 -2.46 20.38
N VAL A 11 8.33 -3.31 20.37
CA VAL A 11 8.38 -4.50 21.23
C VAL A 11 8.47 -4.12 22.71
N THR A 12 9.27 -3.10 23.06
CA THR A 12 9.38 -2.65 24.45
C THR A 12 8.12 -1.93 24.93
N GLU A 13 7.45 -1.16 24.05
CA GLU A 13 6.14 -0.54 24.33
C GLU A 13 5.06 -1.61 24.53
N LEU A 14 5.08 -2.70 23.77
CA LEU A 14 4.21 -3.86 24.03
C LEU A 14 4.45 -4.44 25.43
N GLY A 15 5.70 -4.46 25.88
CA GLY A 15 6.10 -4.91 27.22
C GLY A 15 5.54 -4.07 28.36
N ASP A 16 5.24 -2.80 28.11
CA ASP A 16 4.56 -1.93 29.09
C ASP A 16 3.05 -2.26 29.19
N LEU A 17 2.47 -2.88 28.16
CA LEU A 17 1.04 -3.21 28.05
C LEU A 17 0.71 -4.67 28.39
N ARG A 18 1.66 -5.58 28.15
CA ARG A 18 1.49 -7.03 28.22
C ARG A 18 2.75 -7.66 28.80
N GLN A 19 2.61 -8.82 29.45
CA GLN A 19 3.78 -9.59 29.86
C GLN A 19 4.52 -10.15 28.65
N VAL A 20 5.63 -9.48 28.30
CA VAL A 20 6.61 -9.95 27.31
C VAL A 20 7.83 -10.50 28.04
N MET A 21 8.13 -11.78 27.82
CA MET A 21 9.20 -12.50 28.51
C MET A 21 10.23 -13.03 27.53
N ALA A 22 11.51 -12.95 27.90
CA ALA A 22 12.60 -13.60 27.19
C ALA A 22 12.55 -15.12 27.39
N ILE A 23 12.23 -15.87 26.33
CA ILE A 23 12.25 -17.35 26.35
C ILE A 23 13.65 -17.94 26.17
N ASP A 24 14.58 -17.13 25.70
CA ASP A 24 16.00 -17.39 25.56
C ASP A 24 16.80 -16.12 25.89
N ASP A 25 18.11 -16.25 26.15
CA ASP A 25 18.98 -15.08 26.27
C ASP A 25 18.91 -14.23 24.99
N ILE A 26 18.68 -12.92 25.14
CA ILE A 26 18.84 -11.96 24.06
C ILE A 26 20.29 -11.49 24.08
N ARG A 27 20.99 -11.69 22.97
CA ARG A 27 22.42 -11.42 22.84
C ARG A 27 22.72 -10.49 21.66
N SER A 28 23.78 -9.69 21.78
CA SER A 28 24.36 -9.00 20.64
C SER A 28 25.05 -9.99 19.69
N ASP A 29 25.34 -9.56 18.46
CA ASP A 29 26.14 -10.32 17.50
C ASP A 29 27.59 -10.55 17.97
N GLN A 30 28.05 -9.79 18.96
CA GLN A 30 29.32 -9.97 19.68
C GLN A 30 29.21 -10.93 20.89
N GLY A 31 28.04 -11.52 21.14
CA GLY A 31 27.83 -12.48 22.23
C GLY A 31 27.53 -11.88 23.61
N ILE A 32 27.40 -10.55 23.73
CA ILE A 32 27.06 -9.88 24.98
C ILE A 32 25.60 -10.19 25.33
N THR A 33 25.33 -10.67 26.55
CA THR A 33 23.94 -10.87 26.98
C THR A 33 23.29 -9.55 27.37
N LEU A 34 22.21 -9.20 26.69
CA LEU A 34 21.44 -7.96 26.86
C LEU A 34 20.19 -8.17 27.71
N VAL A 35 19.56 -9.34 27.64
CA VAL A 35 18.45 -9.73 28.52
C VAL A 35 18.60 -11.22 28.78
N LYS A 36 18.48 -11.65 30.04
CA LYS A 36 18.55 -13.08 30.40
C LYS A 36 17.21 -13.76 30.14
N ARG A 37 17.26 -15.05 29.81
CA ARG A 37 16.07 -15.91 29.78
C ARG A 37 15.28 -15.77 31.10
N GLY A 38 13.96 -15.60 31.00
CA GLY A 38 13.03 -15.43 32.11
C GLY A 38 12.81 -13.98 32.54
N GLU A 39 13.63 -13.03 32.08
CA GLU A 39 13.39 -11.62 32.36
C GLU A 39 12.24 -11.05 31.51
N LEU A 40 11.53 -10.08 32.09
CA LEU A 40 10.59 -9.24 31.36
C LEU A 40 11.33 -8.25 30.46
N VAL A 41 10.70 -7.94 29.33
CA VAL A 41 11.15 -6.96 28.35
C VAL A 41 10.08 -5.89 28.19
N ASP A 42 10.42 -4.67 28.59
CA ASP A 42 9.58 -3.47 28.58
C ASP A 42 10.44 -2.25 28.20
N SER A 43 9.88 -1.04 28.26
CA SER A 43 10.61 0.19 27.89
C SER A 43 11.87 0.44 28.72
N SER A 44 12.00 -0.11 29.93
CA SER A 44 13.23 0.00 30.73
C SER A 44 14.43 -0.73 30.09
N LYS A 45 14.18 -1.68 29.19
CA LYS A 45 15.22 -2.44 28.46
C LYS A 45 15.58 -1.83 27.11
N TYR A 46 14.88 -0.78 26.67
CA TYR A 46 15.04 -0.21 25.33
C TYR A 46 16.48 0.22 25.02
N ASP A 47 17.08 1.08 25.85
CA ASP A 47 18.43 1.60 25.61
C ASP A 47 19.48 0.49 25.53
N ARG A 48 19.30 -0.57 26.33
CA ARG A 48 20.19 -1.74 26.34
C ARG A 48 20.06 -2.60 25.09
N LEU A 49 18.87 -2.66 24.49
CA LEU A 49 18.64 -3.42 23.27
C LEU A 49 19.07 -2.64 22.02
N VAL A 50 18.71 -1.36 21.96
CA VAL A 50 18.86 -0.55 20.75
C VAL A 50 20.32 -0.19 20.45
N GLY A 51 21.17 -0.11 21.48
CA GLY A 51 22.60 0.18 21.35
C GLY A 51 23.43 -0.94 20.70
N HIS A 52 22.82 -2.09 20.41
CA HIS A 52 23.52 -3.28 19.92
C HIS A 52 22.83 -3.89 18.71
N LYS A 53 23.64 -4.43 17.79
CA LYS A 53 23.13 -5.32 16.76
C LYS A 53 22.84 -6.68 17.40
N LEU A 54 21.60 -7.15 17.29
CA LEU A 54 21.16 -8.41 17.89
C LEU A 54 21.67 -9.62 17.08
N LEU A 55 21.97 -10.72 17.76
CA LEU A 55 22.44 -11.98 17.16
C LEU A 55 21.40 -12.60 16.21
N ARG A 56 20.12 -12.44 16.54
CA ARG A 56 18.96 -12.89 15.75
C ARG A 56 17.80 -11.90 15.95
N PRO A 57 16.78 -11.92 15.08
CA PRO A 57 15.61 -11.04 15.26
C PRO A 57 14.97 -11.26 16.63
N LEU A 58 14.53 -10.17 17.24
CA LEU A 58 14.09 -10.14 18.64
C LEU A 58 12.93 -11.11 18.93
N ASP A 59 12.03 -11.29 17.96
CA ASP A 59 10.87 -12.20 18.01
C ASP A 59 11.24 -13.66 18.32
N PHE A 60 12.45 -14.10 17.94
CA PHE A 60 12.91 -15.47 18.16
C PHE A 60 13.30 -15.76 19.62
N SER A 61 13.47 -14.73 20.43
CA SER A 61 13.83 -14.85 21.85
C SER A 61 12.71 -14.41 22.78
N LEU A 62 11.52 -14.07 22.27
CA LEU A 62 10.42 -13.52 23.07
C LEU A 62 9.14 -14.35 23.00
N ALA A 63 8.37 -14.30 24.08
CA ALA A 63 6.98 -14.71 24.12
C ALA A 63 6.14 -13.61 24.76
N VAL A 64 4.87 -13.54 24.39
CA VAL A 64 3.89 -12.60 24.94
C VAL A 64 2.62 -13.34 25.35
N GLU A 65 2.02 -12.92 26.46
CA GLU A 65 0.68 -13.37 26.84
C GLU A 65 -0.39 -12.94 25.81
N ASN A 66 -1.50 -13.67 25.72
CA ASN A 66 -2.63 -13.30 24.85
C ASN A 66 -2.24 -12.98 23.40
N ARG A 67 -1.22 -13.70 22.89
CA ARG A 67 -0.77 -13.62 21.50
C ARG A 67 -1.93 -13.84 20.53
N ILE A 68 -1.80 -13.26 19.34
CA ILE A 68 -2.72 -13.54 18.23
C ILE A 68 -2.72 -15.04 17.90
N THR A 69 -3.92 -15.56 17.68
CA THR A 69 -4.19 -16.92 17.21
C THR A 69 -5.03 -16.86 15.94
N ALA A 70 -5.05 -17.93 15.16
CA ALA A 70 -5.88 -17.99 13.95
C ALA A 70 -7.37 -17.79 14.29
N GLU A 71 -7.84 -18.36 15.41
CA GLU A 71 -9.19 -18.14 15.91
C GLU A 71 -9.46 -16.65 16.22
N LYS A 72 -8.49 -15.94 16.80
CA LYS A 72 -8.58 -14.51 17.04
C LYS A 72 -8.61 -13.71 15.74
N LEU A 73 -7.82 -14.08 14.72
CA LEU A 73 -7.87 -13.46 13.39
C LEU A 73 -9.27 -13.61 12.76
N MET A 74 -9.86 -14.81 12.82
CA MET A 74 -11.23 -15.02 12.34
C MET A 74 -12.25 -14.17 13.11
N ARG A 75 -12.13 -14.09 14.43
CA ARG A 75 -12.99 -13.25 15.27
C ARG A 75 -12.85 -11.77 14.95
N ASP A 76 -11.63 -11.30 14.70
CA ASP A 76 -11.35 -9.91 14.32
C ASP A 76 -11.88 -9.60 12.93
N GLY A 77 -11.70 -10.50 11.95
CA GLY A 77 -12.29 -10.34 10.61
C GLY A 77 -13.81 -10.26 10.65
N LYS A 78 -14.46 -11.11 11.46
CA LYS A 78 -15.91 -11.05 11.69
C LYS A 78 -16.34 -9.72 12.32
N ARG A 79 -15.57 -9.23 13.29
CA ARG A 79 -15.82 -7.94 13.95
C ARG A 79 -15.67 -6.78 12.98
N LEU A 80 -14.60 -6.74 12.18
CA LEU A 80 -14.40 -5.69 11.16
C LEU A 80 -15.57 -5.65 10.17
N LEU A 81 -16.04 -6.80 9.69
CA LEU A 81 -17.22 -6.86 8.79
C LEU A 81 -18.49 -6.29 9.45
N HIS A 82 -18.65 -6.47 10.76
CA HIS A 82 -19.78 -5.92 11.49
C HIS A 82 -19.63 -4.41 11.75
N ASP A 83 -18.43 -3.99 12.13
CA ASP A 83 -18.15 -2.61 12.56
C ASP A 83 -17.97 -1.66 11.36
N GLU A 84 -17.70 -2.19 10.16
CA GLU A 84 -17.49 -1.42 8.92
C GLU A 84 -18.52 -1.79 7.83
N PRO A 85 -19.67 -1.11 7.78
CA PRO A 85 -20.73 -1.39 6.82
C PRO A 85 -20.28 -1.35 5.35
N GLU A 86 -19.36 -0.46 4.98
CA GLU A 86 -18.83 -0.39 3.62
C GLU A 86 -18.06 -1.64 3.21
N LEU A 87 -17.27 -2.19 4.14
CA LEU A 87 -16.52 -3.42 3.92
C LEU A 87 -17.49 -4.60 3.77
N GLU A 88 -18.51 -4.67 4.63
CA GLU A 88 -19.56 -5.70 4.51
C GLU A 88 -20.30 -5.60 3.17
N GLN A 89 -20.66 -4.39 2.74
CA GLN A 89 -21.39 -4.14 1.49
C GLN A 89 -20.57 -4.44 0.24
N ALA A 90 -19.25 -4.19 0.29
CA ALA A 90 -18.34 -4.53 -0.81
C ALA A 90 -18.36 -6.04 -1.10
N ILE A 91 -18.51 -6.86 -0.05
CA ILE A 91 -18.38 -8.31 -0.09
C ILE A 91 -19.75 -8.97 -0.24
N ASP A 92 -19.85 -9.91 -1.18
CA ASP A 92 -21.05 -10.74 -1.27
C ASP A 92 -21.09 -11.72 -0.08
N ARG A 93 -22.15 -11.61 0.74
CA ARG A 93 -22.35 -12.34 1.99
C ARG A 93 -22.19 -13.87 1.85
N ARG A 94 -22.43 -14.42 0.67
CA ARG A 94 -22.30 -15.88 0.41
C ARG A 94 -20.87 -16.38 0.58
N PHE A 95 -19.87 -15.51 0.43
CA PHE A 95 -18.45 -15.88 0.56
C PHE A 95 -17.91 -15.72 1.99
N ILE A 96 -18.58 -14.94 2.86
CA ILE A 96 -18.01 -14.49 4.14
C ILE A 96 -17.52 -15.67 4.99
N GLN A 97 -18.39 -16.62 5.32
CA GLN A 97 -18.01 -17.63 6.31
C GLN A 97 -16.96 -18.61 5.76
N ARG A 98 -17.26 -19.28 4.64
CA ARG A 98 -16.43 -20.37 4.11
C ARG A 98 -15.17 -19.85 3.41
N ASP A 99 -15.27 -18.76 2.66
CA ASP A 99 -14.21 -18.39 1.74
C ASP A 99 -13.35 -17.21 2.23
N LEU A 100 -13.80 -16.47 3.26
CA LEU A 100 -13.04 -15.37 3.87
C LEU A 100 -12.63 -15.70 5.32
N LEU A 101 -13.61 -15.94 6.20
CA LEU A 101 -13.36 -16.14 7.64
C LEU A 101 -12.64 -17.46 7.94
N THR A 102 -13.00 -18.56 7.26
CA THR A 102 -12.31 -19.85 7.45
C THR A 102 -10.83 -19.81 7.04
N PRO A 103 -10.43 -19.25 5.88
CA PRO A 103 -9.01 -19.06 5.58
C PRO A 103 -8.25 -18.26 6.65
N LEU A 104 -8.81 -17.16 7.15
CA LEU A 104 -8.22 -16.40 8.27
C LEU A 104 -8.09 -17.26 9.55
N GLY A 105 -9.12 -18.07 9.84
CA GLY A 105 -9.17 -18.97 10.99
C GLY A 105 -8.25 -20.18 10.91
N THR A 106 -7.61 -20.40 9.77
CA THR A 106 -6.74 -21.56 9.53
C THR A 106 -5.32 -21.17 9.10
N VAL A 107 -4.99 -19.87 9.06
CA VAL A 107 -3.63 -19.39 8.80
C VAL A 107 -2.65 -20.11 9.75
N PRO A 108 -1.64 -20.82 9.22
CA PRO A 108 -0.61 -21.37 10.08
C PRO A 108 0.11 -20.18 10.72
N LEU A 109 0.16 -20.10 12.05
CA LEU A 109 0.82 -19.01 12.76
C LEU A 109 1.97 -19.57 13.59
N GLU A 110 3.19 -19.41 13.08
CA GLU A 110 4.40 -19.72 13.85
C GLU A 110 4.50 -18.75 15.03
N PRO A 111 5.05 -19.15 16.18
CA PRO A 111 5.07 -18.32 17.39
C PRO A 111 5.64 -16.91 17.17
N GLN A 112 6.69 -16.79 16.36
CA GLN A 112 7.37 -15.53 16.06
C GLN A 112 6.52 -14.62 15.15
N LEU A 113 5.80 -15.19 14.18
CA LEU A 113 4.88 -14.45 13.32
C LEU A 113 3.65 -13.99 14.11
N ALA A 114 3.12 -14.85 14.99
CA ALA A 114 2.06 -14.50 15.92
C ALA A 114 2.48 -13.38 16.88
N PHE A 115 3.73 -13.42 17.40
CA PHE A 115 4.29 -12.35 18.23
C PHE A 115 4.33 -11.03 17.47
N LYS A 116 4.91 -11.01 16.25
CA LYS A 116 5.03 -9.80 15.44
C LYS A 116 3.67 -9.22 15.02
N LEU A 117 2.68 -10.07 14.71
CA LEU A 117 1.29 -9.62 14.53
C LEU A 117 0.68 -9.05 15.81
N THR A 118 1.01 -9.61 16.97
CA THR A 118 0.53 -9.11 18.27
C THR A 118 1.09 -7.71 18.54
N VAL A 119 2.37 -7.48 18.26
CA VAL A 119 2.99 -6.14 18.32
C VAL A 119 2.24 -5.18 17.40
N CYS A 120 1.97 -5.59 16.15
CA CYS A 120 1.24 -4.77 15.20
C CYS A 120 -0.18 -4.43 15.70
N ARG A 121 -0.92 -5.39 16.26
CA ARG A 121 -2.27 -5.14 16.79
C ARG A 121 -2.27 -4.17 17.95
N GLU A 122 -1.36 -4.32 18.91
CA GLU A 122 -1.36 -3.50 20.14
C GLU A 122 -0.74 -2.12 19.91
N CYS A 123 0.34 -2.03 19.12
CA CYS A 123 1.12 -0.81 18.97
C CYS A 123 0.89 -0.09 17.63
N CYS A 124 0.27 -0.74 16.64
CA CYS A 124 0.04 -0.20 15.29
C CYS A 124 -1.36 -0.58 14.76
N ILE A 125 -2.40 -0.34 15.56
CA ILE A 125 -3.76 -0.86 15.29
C ILE A 125 -4.31 -0.52 13.90
N ASP A 126 -4.04 0.67 13.37
CA ASP A 126 -4.50 1.08 12.04
C ASP A 126 -3.91 0.20 10.93
N ARG A 127 -2.63 -0.17 11.07
CA ARG A 127 -1.94 -1.09 10.16
C ARG A 127 -2.48 -2.50 10.27
N TYR A 128 -2.75 -2.97 11.49
CA TYR A 128 -3.38 -4.27 11.69
C TYR A 128 -4.76 -4.32 11.01
N HIS A 129 -5.58 -3.29 11.19
CA HIS A 129 -6.87 -3.20 10.51
C HIS A 129 -6.74 -3.07 8.99
N HIS A 130 -5.75 -2.32 8.48
CA HIS A 130 -5.45 -2.26 7.05
C HIS A 130 -5.23 -3.66 6.46
N MET A 131 -4.28 -4.42 7.01
CA MET A 131 -3.97 -5.78 6.54
C MET A 131 -5.19 -6.71 6.64
N MET A 132 -6.01 -6.58 7.69
CA MET A 132 -7.27 -7.35 7.83
C MET A 132 -8.28 -7.00 6.74
N ARG A 133 -8.46 -5.71 6.40
CA ARG A 133 -9.34 -5.28 5.29
C ARG A 133 -8.83 -5.81 3.96
N VAL A 134 -7.53 -5.66 3.70
CA VAL A 134 -6.89 -6.18 2.49
C VAL A 134 -7.07 -7.69 2.38
N ALA A 135 -6.89 -8.44 3.47
CA ALA A 135 -7.11 -9.88 3.49
C ALA A 135 -8.56 -10.25 3.11
N LEU A 136 -9.56 -9.59 3.70
CA LEU A 136 -10.97 -9.85 3.41
C LEU A 136 -11.34 -9.54 1.95
N ILE A 137 -10.86 -8.42 1.41
CA ILE A 137 -11.09 -8.04 0.01
C ILE A 137 -10.35 -8.98 -0.95
N ALA A 138 -9.08 -9.30 -0.68
CA ALA A 138 -8.28 -10.22 -1.49
C ALA A 138 -8.91 -11.62 -1.55
N LEU A 139 -9.38 -12.13 -0.41
CA LEU A 139 -10.10 -13.41 -0.32
C LEU A 139 -11.42 -13.38 -1.08
N TYR A 140 -12.17 -12.27 -1.02
CA TYR A 140 -13.38 -12.11 -1.84
C TYR A 140 -13.06 -12.18 -3.34
N VAL A 141 -12.02 -11.50 -3.81
CA VAL A 141 -11.58 -11.58 -5.21
C VAL A 141 -11.14 -12.99 -5.58
N ALA A 142 -10.29 -13.63 -4.79
CA ALA A 142 -9.85 -15.01 -5.03
C ALA A 142 -11.02 -16.00 -5.07
N SER A 143 -12.04 -15.78 -4.25
CA SER A 143 -13.28 -16.59 -4.25
C SER A 143 -14.10 -16.40 -5.52
N ARG A 144 -14.20 -15.15 -6.01
CA ARG A 144 -14.83 -14.83 -7.30
C ARG A 144 -14.08 -15.47 -8.47
N LEU A 145 -12.76 -15.57 -8.36
CA LEU A 145 -11.88 -16.26 -9.31
C LEU A 145 -11.81 -17.79 -9.10
N ARG A 146 -12.55 -18.32 -8.12
CA ARG A 146 -12.62 -19.76 -7.79
C ARG A 146 -11.26 -20.38 -7.46
N TRP A 147 -10.39 -19.64 -6.77
CA TRP A 147 -9.13 -20.19 -6.29
C TRP A 147 -9.38 -21.40 -5.37
N PRO A 148 -8.49 -22.39 -5.32
CA PRO A 148 -8.53 -23.46 -4.32
C PRO A 148 -8.50 -22.95 -2.88
N ALA A 149 -8.90 -23.80 -1.92
CA ALA A 149 -8.89 -23.44 -0.50
C ALA A 149 -7.47 -23.17 0.02
N ASP A 150 -6.51 -23.99 -0.38
CA ASP A 150 -5.10 -23.85 0.01
C ASP A 150 -4.51 -22.53 -0.54
N ASP A 151 -4.76 -22.21 -1.81
CA ASP A 151 -4.35 -20.94 -2.42
C ASP A 151 -4.98 -19.72 -1.70
N ARG A 152 -6.23 -19.83 -1.23
CA ARG A 152 -6.85 -18.79 -0.40
C ARG A 152 -6.21 -18.68 0.98
N GLN A 153 -5.82 -19.78 1.60
CA GLN A 153 -5.11 -19.76 2.88
C GLN A 153 -3.71 -19.13 2.73
N GLU A 154 -2.99 -19.45 1.66
CA GLU A 154 -1.71 -18.80 1.33
C GLU A 154 -1.89 -17.30 1.09
N LEU A 155 -2.93 -16.90 0.36
CA LEU A 155 -3.26 -15.49 0.12
C LEU A 155 -3.63 -14.75 1.41
N ALA A 156 -4.44 -15.37 2.28
CA ALA A 156 -4.77 -14.81 3.59
C ALA A 156 -3.51 -14.61 4.43
N THR A 157 -2.62 -15.59 4.42
CA THR A 157 -1.32 -15.52 5.10
C THR A 157 -0.52 -14.34 4.56
N ALA A 158 -0.34 -14.23 3.24
CA ALA A 158 0.39 -13.13 2.61
C ALA A 158 -0.23 -11.76 2.96
N ALA A 159 -1.56 -11.63 2.93
CA ALA A 159 -2.26 -10.39 3.24
C ALA A 159 -2.06 -9.91 4.69
N LEU A 160 -1.93 -10.83 5.65
CA LEU A 160 -1.68 -10.48 7.06
C LEU A 160 -0.24 -10.02 7.32
N PHE A 161 0.68 -10.31 6.40
CA PHE A 161 2.11 -10.04 6.58
C PHE A 161 2.67 -8.98 5.63
N LEU A 162 1.88 -8.48 4.67
CA LEU A 162 2.37 -7.64 3.58
C LEU A 162 3.08 -6.36 4.04
N ASP A 163 2.60 -5.73 5.12
CA ASP A 163 3.10 -4.46 5.65
C ASP A 163 3.84 -4.59 6.97
N LEU A 164 4.11 -5.80 7.48
CA LEU A 164 4.85 -5.93 8.74
C LEU A 164 6.29 -5.41 8.64
N GLY A 165 6.81 -5.25 7.43
CA GLY A 165 8.08 -4.56 7.18
C GLY A 165 8.06 -3.09 7.59
N GLU A 166 6.89 -2.44 7.62
CA GLU A 166 6.75 -1.03 7.96
C GLU A 166 7.05 -0.74 9.44
N MET A 167 6.96 -1.76 10.31
CA MET A 167 7.33 -1.64 11.73
C MET A 167 8.84 -1.46 11.97
N HIS A 168 9.65 -1.62 10.92
CA HIS A 168 11.09 -1.38 10.95
C HIS A 168 11.47 -0.03 10.30
N LEU A 169 10.49 0.79 9.94
CA LEU A 169 10.71 2.11 9.34
C LEU A 169 10.60 3.21 10.39
N GLU A 170 11.20 4.37 10.11
CA GLU A 170 11.19 5.50 11.03
C GLU A 170 9.75 5.96 11.32
N PRO A 171 9.32 6.05 12.60
CA PRO A 171 7.95 6.43 12.95
C PRO A 171 7.52 7.81 12.43
N SER A 172 8.50 8.69 12.19
CA SER A 172 8.27 10.02 11.62
C SER A 172 7.68 9.98 10.21
N ILE A 173 7.84 8.87 9.48
CA ILE A 173 7.24 8.68 8.14
C ILE A 173 5.72 8.64 8.23
N PHE A 174 5.17 7.94 9.23
CA PHE A 174 3.73 7.74 9.38
C PHE A 174 3.03 8.89 10.11
N THR A 175 3.79 9.72 10.83
CA THR A 175 3.25 10.87 11.58
C THR A 175 3.48 12.21 10.87
N SER A 176 4.15 12.21 9.72
CA SER A 176 4.45 13.43 8.96
C SER A 176 3.17 14.10 8.45
N ARG A 177 2.99 15.37 8.82
CA ARG A 177 1.95 16.25 8.23
C ARG A 177 2.40 16.90 6.91
N GLN A 178 3.66 16.74 6.55
CA GLN A 178 4.24 17.25 5.31
C GLN A 178 4.41 16.12 4.30
N PRO A 179 4.39 16.42 2.99
CA PRO A 179 4.73 15.43 1.98
C PRO A 179 6.11 14.81 2.26
N LEU A 180 6.25 13.51 2.01
CA LEU A 180 7.49 12.81 2.30
C LEU A 180 8.58 13.20 1.30
N ASN A 181 9.80 13.35 1.80
CA ASN A 181 10.97 13.55 0.95
C ASN A 181 11.44 12.22 0.33
N MET A 182 12.39 12.29 -0.60
CA MET A 182 12.89 11.10 -1.32
C MET A 182 13.56 10.07 -0.40
N ALA A 183 14.24 10.49 0.67
CA ALA A 183 14.86 9.56 1.61
C ALA A 183 13.79 8.78 2.42
N GLN A 184 12.72 9.46 2.83
CA GLN A 184 11.57 8.82 3.48
C GLN A 184 10.84 7.86 2.54
N HIS A 185 10.63 8.23 1.27
CA HIS A 185 10.07 7.33 0.27
C HIS A 185 10.93 6.08 0.04
N ARG A 186 12.27 6.21 0.01
CA ARG A 186 13.18 5.06 -0.08
C ARG A 186 13.01 4.08 1.08
N GLN A 187 12.74 4.57 2.29
CA GLN A 187 12.41 3.71 3.43
C GLN A 187 11.10 2.97 3.19
N ILE A 188 10.04 3.64 2.73
CA ILE A 188 8.76 2.98 2.39
C ILE A 188 8.99 1.87 1.35
N TYR A 189 9.74 2.13 0.29
CA TYR A 189 10.00 1.12 -0.75
C TYR A 189 10.74 -0.13 -0.27
N SER A 190 11.31 -0.10 0.95
CA SER A 190 12.02 -1.23 1.53
C SER A 190 11.11 -2.21 2.28
N HIS A 191 9.90 -1.80 2.68
CA HIS A 191 9.04 -2.63 3.54
C HIS A 191 8.66 -3.99 2.93
N PRO A 192 8.37 -4.13 1.61
CA PRO A 192 8.04 -5.44 1.05
C PRO A 192 9.23 -6.39 1.17
N GLY A 193 10.44 -5.86 0.95
CA GLY A 193 11.68 -6.62 1.08
C GLY A 193 12.01 -7.01 2.53
N ILE A 194 11.67 -6.16 3.51
CA ILE A 194 11.83 -6.49 4.94
C ILE A 194 10.88 -7.63 5.32
N ALA A 195 9.60 -7.52 4.98
CA ALA A 195 8.60 -8.55 5.25
C ALA A 195 8.93 -9.88 4.55
N TYR A 196 9.33 -9.82 3.27
CA TYR A 196 9.82 -10.97 2.49
C TYR A 196 10.95 -11.72 3.20
N ARG A 197 12.00 -11.01 3.62
CA ARG A 197 13.15 -11.62 4.32
C ARG A 197 12.77 -12.27 5.63
N PHE A 198 11.83 -11.68 6.37
CA PHE A 198 11.35 -12.26 7.62
C PHE A 198 10.55 -13.56 7.37
N LEU A 199 9.63 -13.55 6.41
CA LEU A 199 8.85 -14.74 6.05
C LEU A 199 9.73 -15.90 5.55
N LYS A 200 10.84 -15.60 4.86
CA LYS A 200 11.82 -16.60 4.41
C LYS A 200 12.53 -17.35 5.54
N LEU A 201 12.46 -16.89 6.79
CA LEU A 201 13.01 -17.59 7.95
C LEU A 201 12.16 -18.81 8.36
N PHE A 202 10.96 -18.97 7.80
CA PHE A 202 10.01 -20.04 8.15
C PHE A 202 9.84 -21.01 6.97
N PRO A 203 10.64 -22.10 6.89
CA PRO A 203 10.64 -23.01 5.74
C PRO A 203 9.34 -23.81 5.56
N ASN A 204 8.48 -23.85 6.60
CA ASN A 204 7.15 -24.46 6.53
C ASN A 204 6.17 -23.65 5.66
N TYR A 205 6.48 -22.39 5.35
CA TYR A 205 5.63 -21.52 4.56
C TYR A 205 5.96 -21.74 3.09
N HIS A 206 4.91 -21.90 2.29
CA HIS A 206 5.09 -22.02 0.86
C HIS A 206 5.75 -20.74 0.29
N PRO A 207 6.79 -20.83 -0.57
CA PRO A 207 7.53 -19.66 -1.03
C PRO A 207 6.69 -18.58 -1.71
N ARG A 208 5.54 -18.96 -2.30
CA ARG A 208 4.59 -18.03 -2.93
C ARG A 208 4.03 -16.99 -1.95
N ILE A 209 3.93 -17.31 -0.66
CA ILE A 209 3.49 -16.35 0.37
C ILE A 209 4.48 -15.19 0.46
N SER A 210 5.78 -15.51 0.63
CA SER A 210 6.83 -14.50 0.67
C SER A 210 6.91 -13.72 -0.64
N GLU A 211 6.78 -14.38 -1.79
CA GLU A 211 6.83 -13.73 -3.10
C GLU A 211 5.66 -12.76 -3.30
N ALA A 212 4.44 -13.14 -2.93
CA ALA A 212 3.27 -12.27 -2.99
C ALA A 212 3.47 -11.02 -2.13
N VAL A 213 4.01 -11.18 -0.92
CA VAL A 213 4.39 -10.07 -0.04
C VAL A 213 5.50 -9.22 -0.63
N HIS A 214 6.50 -9.79 -1.31
CA HIS A 214 7.56 -9.00 -1.92
C HIS A 214 7.04 -8.15 -3.09
N GLN A 215 6.08 -8.69 -3.85
CA GLN A 215 5.60 -8.13 -5.11
C GLN A 215 4.28 -7.36 -5.00
N HIS A 216 3.65 -7.21 -3.84
CA HIS A 216 2.29 -6.63 -3.75
C HIS A 216 2.20 -5.16 -4.27
N HIS A 217 3.33 -4.45 -4.36
CA HIS A 217 3.43 -3.13 -5.00
C HIS A 217 3.84 -3.16 -6.49
N GLU A 218 4.09 -4.33 -7.06
CA GLU A 218 4.39 -4.52 -8.48
C GLU A 218 3.13 -4.40 -9.34
N ARG A 219 3.29 -3.97 -10.60
CA ARG A 219 2.18 -3.68 -11.51
C ARG A 219 2.47 -4.26 -12.88
N LEU A 220 1.45 -4.75 -13.58
CA LEU A 220 1.61 -5.38 -14.90
C LEU A 220 2.29 -4.46 -15.94
N ASP A 221 2.16 -3.16 -15.77
CA ASP A 221 2.76 -2.13 -16.63
C ASP A 221 4.23 -1.81 -16.28
N GLY A 222 4.81 -2.43 -15.25
CA GLY A 222 6.17 -2.16 -14.80
C GLY A 222 6.32 -0.88 -13.98
N SER A 223 5.23 -0.20 -13.62
CA SER A 223 5.27 1.03 -12.80
C SER A 223 5.50 0.79 -11.31
N GLY A 224 5.41 -0.46 -10.87
CA GLY A 224 5.52 -0.85 -9.47
C GLY A 224 6.94 -0.98 -8.94
N TYR A 225 7.04 -1.43 -7.69
CA TYR A 225 8.29 -1.62 -6.93
C TYR A 225 8.17 -2.89 -6.06
N PRO A 226 9.26 -3.47 -5.53
CA PRO A 226 10.65 -2.97 -5.50
C PRO A 226 11.52 -3.35 -6.70
N ASN A 227 11.13 -4.32 -7.52
CA ASN A 227 11.93 -4.83 -8.64
C ASN A 227 11.48 -4.28 -10.00
N GLY A 228 10.29 -3.68 -10.09
CA GLY A 228 9.78 -3.12 -11.34
C GLY A 228 9.35 -4.18 -12.34
N LEU A 229 8.78 -5.28 -11.82
CA LEU A 229 8.31 -6.41 -12.60
C LEU A 229 7.13 -5.98 -13.48
N SER A 230 6.97 -6.65 -14.63
CA SER A 230 5.89 -6.38 -15.56
C SER A 230 5.33 -7.69 -16.14
N GLY A 231 4.09 -7.62 -16.66
CA GLY A 231 3.41 -8.77 -17.25
C GLY A 231 3.38 -10.00 -16.33
N ASP A 232 3.70 -11.16 -16.88
CA ASP A 232 3.61 -12.46 -16.21
C ASP A 232 4.68 -12.65 -15.11
N SER A 233 5.66 -11.75 -15.00
CA SER A 233 6.61 -11.75 -13.88
C SER A 233 5.96 -11.34 -12.56
N VAL A 234 4.81 -10.65 -12.60
CA VAL A 234 4.04 -10.31 -11.40
C VAL A 234 3.09 -11.46 -11.05
N THR A 235 3.26 -12.03 -9.87
CA THR A 235 2.45 -13.18 -9.44
C THR A 235 0.95 -12.84 -9.35
N PRO A 236 0.05 -13.79 -9.62
CA PRO A 236 -1.39 -13.58 -9.44
C PRO A 236 -1.77 -13.12 -8.03
N ALA A 237 -1.13 -13.68 -7.00
CA ALA A 237 -1.34 -13.29 -5.61
C ALA A 237 -0.95 -11.82 -5.35
N ALA A 238 0.20 -11.38 -5.84
CA ALA A 238 0.62 -9.97 -5.72
C ALA A 238 -0.35 -9.02 -6.43
N ARG A 239 -0.85 -9.40 -7.61
CA ARG A 239 -1.87 -8.61 -8.34
C ARG A 239 -3.17 -8.49 -7.54
N VAL A 240 -3.63 -9.57 -6.91
CA VAL A 240 -4.83 -9.56 -6.07
C VAL A 240 -4.61 -8.70 -4.82
N LEU A 241 -3.47 -8.83 -4.14
CA LEU A 241 -3.15 -8.04 -2.95
C LEU A 241 -3.08 -6.54 -3.27
N GLY A 242 -2.31 -6.14 -4.29
CA GLY A 242 -2.19 -4.73 -4.67
C GLY A 242 -3.51 -4.12 -5.15
N ALA A 243 -4.37 -4.89 -5.82
CA ALA A 243 -5.70 -4.43 -6.23
C ALA A 243 -6.67 -4.29 -5.04
N ALA A 244 -6.60 -5.22 -4.07
CA ALA A 244 -7.35 -5.16 -2.83
C ALA A 244 -6.92 -3.97 -1.96
N GLU A 245 -5.63 -3.70 -1.88
CA GLU A 245 -5.06 -2.54 -1.20
C GLU A 245 -5.54 -1.22 -1.79
N LEU A 246 -5.59 -1.12 -3.13
CA LEU A 246 -6.13 0.06 -3.81
C LEU A 246 -7.57 0.36 -3.35
N LEU A 247 -8.46 -0.64 -3.34
CA LEU A 247 -9.84 -0.46 -2.86
C LEU A 247 -9.88 -0.06 -1.38
N THR A 248 -9.10 -0.73 -0.52
CA THR A 248 -9.02 -0.42 0.91
C THR A 248 -8.60 1.04 1.16
N ALA A 249 -7.53 1.49 0.50
CA ALA A 249 -6.97 2.81 0.69
C ALA A 249 -7.91 3.93 0.19
N ILE A 250 -8.42 3.81 -1.04
CA ILE A 250 -9.20 4.90 -1.65
C ILE A 250 -10.63 5.00 -1.11
N ARG A 251 -11.13 3.95 -0.46
CA ARG A 251 -12.51 3.89 0.03
C ARG A 251 -12.63 3.73 1.53
N LEU A 252 -12.13 2.62 2.09
CA LEU A 252 -12.39 2.26 3.48
C LEU A 252 -11.62 3.20 4.42
N GLU A 253 -10.34 3.40 4.17
CA GLU A 253 -9.48 4.24 5.01
C GLU A 253 -9.68 5.72 4.78
N ARG A 254 -9.94 6.11 3.52
CA ARG A 254 -10.34 7.48 3.20
C ARG A 254 -11.63 7.89 3.93
N LYS A 255 -12.61 6.97 4.05
CA LYS A 255 -13.83 7.24 4.83
C LYS A 255 -13.50 7.43 6.31
N ASN A 256 -12.75 6.49 6.89
CA ASN A 256 -12.44 6.49 8.32
C ASN A 256 -11.63 7.73 8.74
N SER A 257 -10.82 8.28 7.83
CA SER A 257 -10.08 9.53 8.04
C SER A 257 -10.91 10.80 7.76
N GLY A 258 -12.21 10.68 7.44
CA GLY A 258 -13.07 11.82 7.10
C GLY A 258 -12.75 12.46 5.74
N GLY A 259 -11.96 11.77 4.90
CA GLY A 259 -11.62 12.22 3.57
C GLY A 259 -12.84 12.23 2.64
N ARG A 260 -12.86 13.18 1.71
CA ARG A 260 -13.91 13.25 0.69
C ARG A 260 -13.93 11.97 -0.14
N LEU A 261 -15.07 11.30 -0.15
CA LEU A 261 -15.30 10.12 -0.97
C LEU A 261 -15.66 10.51 -2.41
N PHE A 262 -15.32 9.61 -3.33
CA PHE A 262 -15.57 9.75 -4.76
C PHE A 262 -15.93 8.38 -5.35
N SER A 263 -16.27 8.37 -6.64
CA SER A 263 -16.62 7.13 -7.34
C SER A 263 -15.42 6.18 -7.37
N THR A 264 -15.46 5.20 -6.48
CA THR A 264 -14.41 4.21 -6.27
C THR A 264 -14.31 3.30 -7.49
N SER A 265 -15.46 2.97 -8.07
CA SER A 265 -15.55 2.14 -9.27
C SER A 265 -14.88 2.76 -10.50
N GLU A 266 -14.90 4.09 -10.67
CA GLU A 266 -14.18 4.75 -11.78
C GLU A 266 -12.66 4.68 -11.61
N VAL A 267 -12.14 4.90 -10.39
CA VAL A 267 -10.71 4.77 -10.11
C VAL A 267 -10.22 3.33 -10.32
N LEU A 268 -11.01 2.34 -9.92
CA LEU A 268 -10.68 0.93 -10.19
C LEU A 268 -10.72 0.62 -11.69
N LYS A 269 -11.71 1.11 -12.45
CA LYS A 269 -11.73 0.95 -13.91
C LYS A 269 -10.48 1.56 -14.55
N PHE A 270 -10.08 2.75 -14.11
CA PHE A 270 -8.87 3.42 -14.60
C PHE A 270 -7.64 2.53 -14.43
N ASN A 271 -7.53 1.83 -13.30
CA ASN A 271 -6.42 0.95 -12.96
C ASN A 271 -6.48 -0.47 -13.58
N THR A 272 -7.44 -0.77 -14.45
CA THR A 272 -7.67 -2.14 -14.96
C THR A 272 -6.42 -2.78 -15.60
N GLU A 273 -5.67 -2.03 -16.38
CA GLU A 273 -4.47 -2.55 -17.08
C GLU A 273 -3.30 -2.84 -16.12
N ARG A 274 -3.28 -2.22 -14.93
CA ARG A 274 -2.18 -2.36 -13.97
C ARG A 274 -2.28 -3.65 -13.14
N PHE A 275 -3.49 -4.14 -12.94
CA PHE A 275 -3.79 -5.33 -12.14
C PHE A 275 -4.41 -6.49 -12.93
N GLY A 276 -4.92 -6.21 -14.13
CA GLY A 276 -5.55 -7.16 -15.03
C GLY A 276 -7.06 -7.27 -14.83
N LYS A 277 -7.77 -7.48 -15.96
CA LYS A 277 -9.23 -7.38 -16.04
C LYS A 277 -9.96 -8.42 -15.18
N ASP A 278 -9.43 -9.63 -15.12
CA ASP A 278 -9.98 -10.73 -14.33
C ASP A 278 -10.09 -10.38 -12.84
N ILE A 279 -9.06 -9.74 -12.28
CA ILE A 279 -9.00 -9.30 -10.87
C ILE A 279 -9.85 -8.04 -10.65
N MET A 280 -9.85 -7.11 -11.61
CA MET A 280 -10.48 -5.80 -11.42
C MET A 280 -11.99 -5.85 -11.57
N VAL A 281 -12.55 -6.76 -12.39
CA VAL A 281 -14.01 -6.93 -12.53
C VAL A 281 -14.73 -7.17 -11.19
N PRO A 282 -14.36 -8.17 -10.36
CA PRO A 282 -15.03 -8.38 -9.08
C PRO A 282 -14.84 -7.21 -8.09
N LEU A 283 -13.71 -6.49 -8.16
CA LEU A 283 -13.49 -5.28 -7.34
C LEU A 283 -14.33 -4.09 -7.79
N ILE A 284 -14.49 -3.88 -9.10
CA ILE A 284 -15.36 -2.83 -9.63
C ILE A 284 -16.82 -3.12 -9.23
N GLU A 285 -17.25 -4.37 -9.27
CA GLU A 285 -18.57 -4.76 -8.77
C GLU A 285 -18.72 -4.54 -7.26
N ALA A 286 -17.69 -4.85 -6.46
CA ALA A 286 -17.67 -4.55 -5.04
C ALA A 286 -17.80 -3.04 -4.80
N ALA A 287 -16.96 -2.23 -5.46
CA ALA A 287 -16.99 -0.78 -5.35
C ALA A 287 -18.34 -0.18 -5.73
N LYS A 288 -19.01 -0.68 -6.78
CA LYS A 288 -20.36 -0.21 -7.16
C LYS A 288 -21.40 -0.39 -6.05
N ARG A 289 -21.31 -1.45 -5.24
CA ARG A 289 -22.23 -1.66 -4.10
C ARG A 289 -22.04 -0.58 -3.04
N VAL A 290 -20.79 -0.19 -2.80
CA VAL A 290 -20.45 0.82 -1.80
C VAL A 290 -20.68 2.24 -2.32
N ASP A 291 -20.36 2.50 -3.59
CA ASP A 291 -20.63 3.78 -4.27
C ASP A 291 -22.14 4.08 -4.29
N GLY A 292 -22.98 3.10 -4.63
CA GLY A 292 -24.44 3.28 -4.65
C GLY A 292 -25.05 3.63 -3.29
N ALA A 293 -24.42 3.25 -2.18
CA ALA A 293 -24.86 3.64 -0.84
C ALA A 293 -24.60 5.13 -0.55
N MET A 294 -23.58 5.74 -1.19
CA MET A 294 -23.32 7.18 -1.08
C MET A 294 -24.30 8.04 -1.87
N ASP A 295 -24.74 7.59 -3.05
CA ASP A 295 -25.71 8.34 -3.86
C ASP A 295 -27.02 8.60 -3.07
N ASN A 296 -27.30 7.81 -2.03
CA ASN A 296 -28.45 7.97 -1.13
C ASN A 296 -28.16 8.82 0.13
N ALA A 297 -26.89 9.09 0.45
CA ALA A 297 -26.46 9.88 1.59
C ALA A 297 -25.94 11.24 1.10
N SER A 298 -26.77 12.28 1.24
CA SER A 298 -26.59 13.66 0.75
C SER A 298 -25.37 14.40 1.32
N SER A 299 -24.14 13.97 1.01
CA SER A 299 -22.90 14.57 1.53
C SER A 299 -21.78 14.75 0.50
N THR A 300 -22.07 14.73 -0.80
CA THR A 300 -21.12 15.21 -1.80
C THR A 300 -21.12 16.74 -1.82
N GLY A 301 -20.28 17.38 -1.01
CA GLY A 301 -20.07 18.82 -1.11
C GLY A 301 -19.73 19.23 -2.55
N SER A 302 -20.17 20.38 -3.03
CA SER A 302 -20.00 20.78 -4.43
C SER A 302 -18.52 20.71 -4.88
N ILE A 303 -18.26 20.21 -6.10
CA ILE A 303 -16.90 20.17 -6.67
C ILE A 303 -16.49 21.59 -7.06
N ASN A 304 -15.37 22.07 -6.51
CA ASN A 304 -14.80 23.34 -6.93
C ASN A 304 -14.17 23.19 -8.33
N LYS A 305 -14.92 23.60 -9.36
CA LYS A 305 -14.50 23.54 -10.76
C LYS A 305 -13.20 24.29 -11.04
N THR A 306 -12.95 25.40 -10.34
CA THR A 306 -11.71 26.17 -10.51
C THR A 306 -10.51 25.35 -10.07
N ILE A 307 -10.61 24.64 -8.94
CA ILE A 307 -9.56 23.73 -8.46
C ILE A 307 -9.38 22.56 -9.43
N LEU A 308 -10.48 21.93 -9.87
CA LEU A 308 -10.44 20.83 -10.82
C LEU A 308 -9.76 21.26 -12.14
N GLN A 309 -10.14 22.42 -12.68
CA GLN A 309 -9.53 22.98 -13.88
C GLN A 309 -8.03 23.26 -13.70
N ALA A 310 -7.62 23.78 -12.53
CA ALA A 310 -6.21 24.00 -12.21
C ALA A 310 -5.42 22.68 -12.17
N ARG A 311 -5.97 21.63 -11.55
CA ARG A 311 -5.36 20.28 -11.53
C ARG A 311 -5.22 19.70 -12.94
N MET A 312 -6.25 19.82 -13.77
CA MET A 312 -6.20 19.33 -15.15
C MET A 312 -5.18 20.10 -15.98
N LYS A 313 -5.09 21.43 -15.80
CA LYS A 313 -4.07 22.26 -16.46
C LYS A 313 -2.67 21.82 -16.05
N LEU A 314 -2.44 21.61 -14.74
CA LEU A 314 -1.18 21.12 -14.23
C LEU A 314 -0.78 19.77 -14.86
N LEU A 315 -1.70 18.81 -14.90
CA LEU A 315 -1.46 17.53 -15.57
C LEU A 315 -1.10 17.71 -17.05
N ASN A 316 -1.83 18.57 -17.76
CA ASN A 316 -1.53 18.86 -19.16
C ASN A 316 -0.12 19.45 -19.34
N ASP A 317 0.29 20.40 -18.49
CA ASP A 317 1.61 21.02 -18.55
C ASP A 317 2.73 19.99 -18.31
N ILE A 318 2.53 19.07 -17.35
CA ILE A 318 3.47 17.95 -17.09
C ILE A 318 3.53 17.00 -18.30
N LEU A 319 2.38 16.65 -18.89
CA LEU A 319 2.34 15.77 -20.06
C LEU A 319 3.01 16.42 -21.28
N GLN A 320 2.77 17.70 -21.55
CA GLN A 320 3.42 18.43 -22.64
C GLN A 320 4.93 18.56 -22.42
N GLY A 321 5.37 18.78 -21.18
CA GLY A 321 6.79 18.81 -20.86
C GLY A 321 7.52 17.50 -21.20
N ALA A 322 6.82 16.36 -21.18
CA ALA A 322 7.39 15.07 -21.52
C ALA A 322 7.58 14.86 -23.04
N ASP A 323 6.85 15.60 -23.89
CA ASP A 323 6.98 15.50 -25.35
C ASP A 323 8.37 15.96 -25.83
N ALA A 324 9.08 16.77 -25.03
CA ALA A 324 10.46 17.22 -25.29
C ALA A 324 11.54 16.26 -24.79
N ILE A 325 11.17 15.17 -24.10
CA ILE A 325 12.13 14.18 -23.61
C ILE A 325 12.62 13.33 -24.78
N ASP A 326 13.92 13.39 -25.06
CA ASP A 326 14.55 12.52 -26.03
C ASP A 326 14.60 11.07 -25.50
N VAL A 327 13.96 10.17 -26.24
CA VAL A 327 13.92 8.72 -25.97
C VAL A 327 14.84 7.93 -26.90
N SER A 328 15.61 8.62 -27.75
CA SER A 328 16.61 8.00 -28.61
C SER A 328 17.82 7.51 -27.81
N GLY A 329 18.53 6.52 -28.34
CA GLY A 329 19.66 5.87 -27.66
C GLY A 329 19.27 5.02 -26.45
N ASP A 330 20.22 4.83 -25.54
CA ASP A 330 20.11 3.86 -24.45
C ASP A 330 19.53 4.42 -23.13
N ASN A 331 18.88 5.58 -23.16
CA ASN A 331 18.31 6.19 -21.94
C ASN A 331 17.03 5.45 -21.48
N GLU A 332 17.21 4.44 -20.64
CA GLU A 332 16.13 3.62 -20.09
C GLU A 332 15.12 4.42 -19.25
N MET A 333 15.61 5.40 -18.48
CA MET A 333 14.76 6.27 -17.64
C MET A 333 13.82 7.11 -18.50
N ALA A 334 14.33 7.74 -19.57
CA ALA A 334 13.53 8.51 -20.52
C ALA A 334 12.46 7.63 -21.17
N ARG A 335 12.85 6.44 -21.67
CA ARG A 335 11.93 5.48 -22.27
C ARG A 335 10.84 5.04 -21.30
N PHE A 336 11.20 4.73 -20.05
CA PHE A 336 10.25 4.37 -19.01
C PHE A 336 9.23 5.47 -18.76
N ILE A 337 9.67 6.70 -18.47
CA ILE A 337 8.78 7.84 -18.18
C ILE A 337 7.81 8.07 -19.34
N VAL A 338 8.34 8.24 -20.56
CA VAL A 338 7.52 8.55 -21.75
C VAL A 338 6.52 7.41 -22.03
N GLN A 339 6.93 6.15 -21.87
CA GLN A 339 6.05 5.00 -22.03
C GLN A 339 4.91 4.99 -21.00
N GLN A 340 5.20 5.24 -19.72
CA GLN A 340 4.16 5.29 -18.68
C GLN A 340 3.19 6.46 -18.91
N LEU A 341 3.68 7.65 -19.25
CA LEU A 341 2.81 8.81 -19.54
C LEU A 341 1.92 8.58 -20.77
N LYS A 342 2.44 7.91 -21.81
CA LYS A 342 1.65 7.50 -22.98
C LYS A 342 0.54 6.53 -22.58
N ARG A 343 0.82 5.56 -21.69
CA ARG A 343 -0.18 4.62 -21.16
C ARG A 343 -1.26 5.34 -20.36
N LEU A 344 -0.88 6.21 -19.42
CA LEU A 344 -1.81 7.00 -18.62
C LEU A 344 -2.73 7.87 -19.50
N THR A 345 -2.17 8.50 -20.53
CA THR A 345 -2.95 9.28 -21.51
C THR A 345 -3.93 8.40 -22.31
N GLY A 346 -3.53 7.17 -22.65
CA GLY A 346 -4.41 6.18 -23.27
C GLY A 346 -5.55 5.72 -22.35
N MET A 347 -5.25 5.50 -21.07
CA MET A 347 -6.23 5.15 -20.03
C MET A 347 -7.26 6.29 -19.86
N ALA A 348 -6.81 7.54 -19.77
CA ALA A 348 -7.68 8.72 -19.70
C ALA A 348 -8.67 8.81 -20.86
N LYS A 349 -8.18 8.63 -22.08
CA LYS A 349 -9.02 8.64 -23.29
C LYS A 349 -10.09 7.54 -23.27
N ARG A 350 -9.75 6.33 -22.80
CA ARG A 350 -10.72 5.22 -22.68
C ARG A 350 -11.78 5.46 -21.60
N CYS A 351 -11.42 6.19 -20.55
CA CYS A 351 -12.36 6.67 -19.53
C CYS A 351 -13.15 7.92 -19.97
N GLY A 352 -12.98 8.39 -21.21
CA GLY A 352 -13.80 9.44 -21.80
C GLY A 352 -13.34 10.87 -21.52
N PHE A 353 -12.12 11.10 -21.01
CA PHE A 353 -11.59 12.44 -20.79
C PHE A 353 -10.26 12.71 -21.51
N ASP A 354 -10.14 13.93 -22.06
CA ASP A 354 -8.91 14.43 -22.67
C ASP A 354 -8.39 15.62 -21.87
N LEU A 355 -7.20 15.44 -21.27
CA LEU A 355 -6.55 16.46 -20.46
C LEU A 355 -6.03 17.65 -21.28
N ARG A 356 -5.90 17.51 -22.60
CA ARG A 356 -5.40 18.58 -23.47
C ARG A 356 -6.43 19.69 -23.74
N ALA A 357 -7.69 19.48 -23.37
CA ALA A 357 -8.77 20.47 -23.55
C ALA A 357 -9.70 20.56 -22.32
N PRO A 358 -9.18 20.90 -21.13
CA PRO A 358 -9.91 20.79 -19.87
C PRO A 358 -11.17 21.68 -19.82
N ALA A 359 -11.09 22.91 -20.36
CA ALA A 359 -12.23 23.82 -20.41
C ALA A 359 -13.39 23.28 -21.26
N LYS A 360 -13.08 22.60 -22.38
CA LYS A 360 -14.11 22.01 -23.25
C LYS A 360 -14.84 20.88 -22.52
N LEU A 361 -14.10 20.02 -21.82
CA LEU A 361 -14.69 18.93 -21.04
C LEU A 361 -15.58 19.44 -19.91
N LEU A 362 -15.11 20.42 -19.13
CA LEU A 362 -15.88 21.01 -18.03
C LEU A 362 -17.15 21.72 -18.52
N ASN A 363 -17.10 22.34 -19.71
CA ASN A 363 -18.27 22.93 -20.34
C ASN A 363 -19.31 21.88 -20.75
N ILE A 364 -18.86 20.72 -21.27
CA ILE A 364 -19.75 19.61 -21.64
C ILE A 364 -20.42 19.01 -20.40
N ILE A 365 -19.67 18.80 -19.32
CA ILE A 365 -20.19 18.25 -18.06
C ILE A 365 -21.20 19.22 -17.40
N GLY A 366 -21.03 20.53 -17.60
CA GLY A 366 -21.90 21.51 -16.97
C GLY A 366 -21.85 21.39 -15.44
N ASN A 367 -22.98 21.49 -14.76
CA ASN A 367 -23.08 21.42 -13.28
C ASN A 367 -23.46 20.03 -12.75
N GLU A 368 -23.30 18.96 -13.54
CA GLU A 368 -23.64 17.61 -13.10
C GLU A 368 -22.66 17.14 -12.02
N GLU A 369 -23.10 17.15 -10.76
CA GLU A 369 -22.23 16.91 -9.59
C GLU A 369 -21.55 15.54 -9.61
N LYS A 370 -22.28 14.50 -10.04
CA LYS A 370 -21.76 13.13 -10.13
C LYS A 370 -20.61 13.04 -11.14
N ALA A 371 -20.83 13.54 -12.36
CA ALA A 371 -19.80 13.55 -13.41
C ALA A 371 -18.58 14.40 -13.02
N LEU A 372 -18.79 15.53 -12.33
CA LEU A 372 -17.68 16.35 -11.80
C LEU A 372 -16.90 15.61 -10.70
N SER A 373 -17.58 14.86 -9.84
CA SER A 373 -16.96 14.06 -8.78
C SER A 373 -16.13 12.90 -9.35
N GLU A 374 -16.68 12.21 -10.36
CA GLU A 374 -15.98 11.16 -11.09
C GLU A 374 -14.74 11.70 -11.81
N LEU A 375 -14.86 12.85 -12.49
CA LEU A 375 -13.71 13.49 -13.13
C LEU A 375 -12.64 13.92 -12.11
N ASP A 376 -13.03 14.49 -10.96
CA ASP A 376 -12.08 14.86 -9.90
C ASP A 376 -11.32 13.64 -9.36
N ALA A 377 -12.02 12.50 -9.18
CA ALA A 377 -11.41 11.24 -8.77
C ALA A 377 -10.34 10.77 -9.76
N LEU A 378 -10.69 10.76 -11.05
CA LEU A 378 -9.80 10.32 -12.13
C LEU A 378 -8.59 11.26 -12.29
N VAL A 379 -8.79 12.57 -12.14
CA VAL A 379 -7.71 13.57 -12.19
C VAL A 379 -6.76 13.40 -10.99
N ARG A 380 -7.29 13.17 -9.78
CA ARG A 380 -6.46 12.90 -8.59
C ARG A 380 -5.67 11.61 -8.72
N GLU A 381 -6.30 10.55 -9.21
CA GLU A 381 -5.62 9.27 -9.47
C GLU A 381 -4.51 9.45 -10.51
N MET A 382 -4.77 10.19 -11.59
CA MET A 382 -3.75 10.44 -12.60
C MET A 382 -2.57 11.27 -12.06
N ILE A 383 -2.82 12.27 -11.19
CA ILE A 383 -1.76 12.99 -10.48
C ILE A 383 -0.90 12.02 -9.66
N TYR A 384 -1.53 11.15 -8.88
CA TYR A 384 -0.84 10.13 -8.08
C TYR A 384 0.04 9.24 -8.97
N LEU A 385 -0.46 8.77 -10.11
CA LEU A 385 0.28 7.87 -11.00
C LEU A 385 1.44 8.55 -11.73
N VAL A 386 1.28 9.82 -12.12
CA VAL A 386 2.37 10.64 -12.67
C VAL A 386 3.46 10.85 -11.61
N GLN A 387 3.07 11.18 -10.38
CA GLN A 387 4.01 11.35 -9.27
C GLN A 387 4.74 10.03 -8.96
N SER A 388 4.01 8.91 -8.93
CA SER A 388 4.57 7.58 -8.71
C SER A 388 5.57 7.21 -9.82
N THR A 389 5.26 7.53 -11.09
CA THR A 389 6.17 7.33 -12.22
C THR A 389 7.47 8.10 -12.05
N ALA A 390 7.39 9.39 -11.69
CA ALA A 390 8.57 10.23 -11.47
C ALA A 390 9.42 9.70 -10.30
N ARG A 391 8.79 9.36 -9.17
CA ARG A 391 9.49 8.80 -8.00
C ARG A 391 10.15 7.47 -8.29
N GLU A 392 9.47 6.60 -9.05
CA GLU A 392 10.01 5.30 -9.43
C GLU A 392 11.19 5.45 -10.39
N ALA A 393 11.13 6.41 -11.31
CA ALA A 393 12.26 6.75 -12.16
C ALA A 393 13.47 7.22 -11.34
N LEU A 394 13.25 8.11 -10.38
CA LEU A 394 14.29 8.55 -9.46
C LEU A 394 14.84 7.37 -8.62
N ARG A 395 13.98 6.48 -8.14
CA ARG A 395 14.40 5.31 -7.35
C ARG A 395 15.32 4.37 -8.15
N ARG A 396 14.98 4.06 -9.41
CA ARG A 396 15.71 3.08 -10.22
C ARG A 396 17.03 3.61 -10.77
N TRP A 397 17.03 4.83 -11.29
CA TRP A 397 18.15 5.34 -12.08
C TRP A 397 18.94 6.45 -11.38
N VAL A 398 18.47 6.98 -10.25
CA VAL A 398 19.09 8.13 -9.58
C VAL A 398 19.50 7.80 -8.15
N LYS A 399 20.82 7.65 -7.94
CA LYS A 399 21.40 7.34 -6.62
C LYS A 399 21.33 8.52 -5.65
N ASP A 400 21.60 9.75 -6.11
CA ASP A 400 21.78 10.93 -5.25
C ASP A 400 20.97 12.16 -5.73
N GLY A 401 19.65 12.14 -5.53
CA GLY A 401 18.77 13.28 -5.86
C GLY A 401 18.73 13.63 -7.35
N VAL A 402 17.76 14.46 -7.78
CA VAL A 402 17.61 14.80 -9.21
C VAL A 402 18.90 15.45 -9.74
N PRO A 403 19.53 14.93 -10.82
CA PRO A 403 20.82 15.41 -11.30
C PRO A 403 20.90 16.94 -11.47
N GLU A 404 22.07 17.54 -11.23
CA GLU A 404 22.24 18.99 -11.25
C GLU A 404 22.20 19.64 -12.65
N GLN A 405 22.43 18.86 -13.70
CA GLN A 405 22.48 19.40 -15.07
C GLN A 405 21.08 19.81 -15.57
N GLU A 406 20.76 21.09 -15.40
CA GLU A 406 19.48 21.74 -15.74
C GLU A 406 19.11 21.74 -17.23
N GLN A 407 20.06 21.44 -18.11
CA GLN A 407 19.89 21.68 -19.55
C GLN A 407 19.22 20.53 -20.31
N GLN A 408 19.09 19.34 -19.72
CA GLN A 408 18.45 18.22 -20.39
C GLN A 408 16.93 18.19 -20.09
N PRO A 409 16.05 18.05 -21.11
CA PRO A 409 14.60 18.01 -20.95
C PRO A 409 14.10 17.02 -19.89
N LEU A 410 14.76 15.86 -19.77
CA LEU A 410 14.46 14.84 -18.77
C LEU A 410 14.63 15.34 -17.32
N THR A 411 15.79 15.93 -17.01
CA THR A 411 16.09 16.47 -15.68
C THR A 411 15.13 17.61 -15.32
N LYS A 412 14.83 18.48 -16.29
CA LYS A 412 13.85 19.57 -16.12
C LYS A 412 12.46 19.01 -15.82
N TRP A 413 12.03 17.98 -16.55
CA TRP A 413 10.73 17.34 -16.32
C TRP A 413 10.64 16.70 -14.93
N LEU A 414 11.68 15.98 -14.49
CA LEU A 414 11.72 15.35 -13.17
C LEU A 414 11.63 16.38 -12.04
N ARG A 415 12.42 17.47 -12.10
CA ARG A 415 12.36 18.55 -11.11
C ARG A 415 11.00 19.22 -11.08
N HIS A 416 10.48 19.57 -12.26
CA HIS A 416 9.18 20.23 -12.36
C HIS A 416 8.07 19.33 -11.78
N THR A 417 8.05 18.05 -12.15
CA THR A 417 7.06 17.09 -11.68
C THR A 417 7.17 16.87 -10.17
N ASP A 418 8.38 16.65 -9.65
CA ASP A 418 8.58 16.44 -8.21
C ASP A 418 8.21 17.70 -7.41
N LEU A 419 8.74 18.88 -7.77
CA LEU A 419 8.45 20.14 -7.07
C LEU A 419 6.98 20.53 -7.13
N VAL A 420 6.36 20.44 -8.31
CA VAL A 420 4.98 20.92 -8.50
C VAL A 420 3.98 19.92 -7.93
N LEU A 421 4.24 18.61 -8.00
CA LEU A 421 3.36 17.63 -7.35
C LEU A 421 3.60 17.53 -5.84
N TYR A 422 4.81 17.82 -5.35
CA TYR A 422 5.09 17.96 -3.92
C TYR A 422 4.36 19.18 -3.34
N SER A 423 4.43 20.34 -4.00
CA SER A 423 3.69 21.55 -3.60
C SER A 423 2.17 21.42 -3.81
N ALA A 424 1.74 20.68 -4.83
CA ALA A 424 0.34 20.29 -5.02
C ALA A 424 -0.13 19.20 -4.02
N GLY A 425 0.69 18.77 -3.07
CA GLY A 425 0.22 18.03 -1.88
C GLY A 425 -0.86 18.80 -1.09
N PHE A 426 -0.87 20.15 -1.20
CA PHE A 426 -1.98 21.00 -0.75
C PHE A 426 -3.26 20.86 -1.58
N LEU A 427 -3.14 20.43 -2.84
CA LEU A 427 -4.23 20.15 -3.76
C LEU A 427 -4.61 18.66 -3.77
N SER A 428 -3.93 17.76 -3.06
CA SER A 428 -4.25 16.31 -3.04
C SER A 428 -5.14 15.89 -1.88
N GLN A 429 -5.24 16.70 -0.82
CA GLN A 429 -6.19 16.49 0.28
C GLN A 429 -7.64 16.70 -0.20
#